data_AF-A0A372Q320-F1
#
_entry.id   AF-A0A372Q320-F1
#
_cell.length_a   1.000
_cell.length_b   1.000
_cell.length_c   1.000
_cell.angle_alpha   90.00
_cell.angle_beta   90.00
_cell.angle_gamma   90.00
#
_symmetry.space_group_name_H-M   'P 1'
#
loop_
_entity.id
_entity.type
_entity.pdbx_description
1 polymer ?
#
loop_
_entity_poly.entity_id
_entity_poly.type
_entity_poly.pdbx_seq_one_letter_code
_entity_poly.pdbx_strand_id
1 'polypeptide(L)'
;INHPMDLFTINSKLKNDQYTSIKDFEKDIRLIFYNCYTYNDRKSEVYNLEEELESVFNKIWAEKVIFQVSQKEKLKRVRDTDDSSTGKL
;
A
#
# COMPACT_ATOMS: atom_id res chain seq x y z
N ILE A 1 -9.94 20.71 -0.22
CA ILE A 1 -8.89 19.67 -0.24
C ILE A 1 -7.66 20.24 0.44
N ASN A 2 -7.27 19.72 1.61
CA ASN A 2 -6.11 20.23 2.36
C ASN A 2 -4.80 19.53 1.96
N HIS A 3 -4.90 18.30 1.44
CA HIS A 3 -3.76 17.51 0.98
C HIS A 3 -4.14 16.84 -0.35
N PRO A 4 -3.99 17.54 -1.49
CA PRO A 4 -4.32 16.94 -2.79
C PRO A 4 -3.38 15.77 -3.11
N MET A 5 -3.93 14.76 -3.77
CA MET A 5 -3.18 13.62 -4.28
C MET A 5 -3.87 13.06 -5.52
N ASP A 6 -3.10 12.52 -6.44
CA ASP A 6 -3.57 11.91 -7.68
C ASP A 6 -2.54 10.88 -8.20
N LEU A 7 -2.95 10.03 -9.13
CA LEU A 7 -2.12 8.92 -9.63
C LEU A 7 -0.87 9.39 -10.41
N PHE A 8 -0.89 10.56 -11.05
CA PHE A 8 0.30 11.11 -11.71
C PHE A 8 1.32 11.57 -10.68
N THR A 9 0.88 12.23 -9.62
CA THR A 9 1.72 12.61 -8.48
C THR A 9 2.33 11.36 -7.85
N ILE A 10 1.54 10.33 -7.57
CA ILE A 10 2.04 9.06 -7.00
C ILE A 10 3.09 8.41 -7.92
N ASN A 11 2.83 8.35 -9.22
CA ASN A 11 3.77 7.80 -10.19
C ASN A 11 5.08 8.60 -10.25
N SER A 12 5.01 9.93 -10.16
CA SER A 12 6.19 10.79 -10.08
C SER A 12 7.00 10.53 -8.80
N LYS A 13 6.33 10.48 -7.64
CA LYS A 13 6.98 10.14 -6.36
C LYS A 13 7.67 8.78 -6.40
N LEU A 14 7.02 7.79 -7.02
CA LEU A 14 7.57 6.45 -7.17
C LEU A 14 8.83 6.43 -8.06
N LYS A 15 8.79 7.12 -9.21
CA LYS A 15 9.93 7.20 -10.14
C LYS A 15 11.14 7.95 -9.57
N ASN A 16 10.89 8.84 -8.61
CA ASN A 16 11.91 9.66 -7.96
C ASN A 16 12.33 9.10 -6.59
N ASP A 17 12.04 7.82 -6.31
CA ASP A 17 12.40 7.12 -5.06
C ASP A 17 11.96 7.85 -3.78
N GLN A 18 10.83 8.57 -3.82
CA GLN A 18 10.34 9.39 -2.70
C GLN A 18 9.53 8.62 -1.67
N TYR A 19 9.33 7.31 -1.87
CA TYR A 19 8.68 6.44 -0.89
C TYR A 19 9.73 5.62 -0.15
N THR A 20 9.86 5.89 1.15
CA THR A 20 10.77 5.14 2.04
C THR A 20 10.24 3.75 2.39
N SER A 21 8.93 3.54 2.24
CA SER A 21 8.29 2.25 2.49
C SER A 21 7.07 2.03 1.62
N ILE A 22 6.69 0.76 1.47
CA ILE A 22 5.45 0.37 0.79
C ILE A 22 4.20 0.95 1.47
N LYS A 23 4.27 1.21 2.78
CA LYS A 23 3.18 1.84 3.54
C LYS A 23 3.01 3.31 3.18
N ASP A 24 4.08 4.00 2.81
CA ASP A 24 4.00 5.41 2.41
C ASP A 24 3.35 5.56 1.02
N PHE A 25 3.64 4.61 0.11
CA PHE A 25 2.90 4.49 -1.15
C PHE A 25 1.40 4.21 -0.91
N GLU A 26 1.08 3.27 -0.02
CA GLU A 26 -0.32 2.95 0.31
C GLU A 26 -1.07 4.18 0.85
N LYS A 27 -0.45 4.94 1.75
CA LYS A 27 -1.06 6.13 2.35
C LYS A 27 -1.48 7.15 1.30
N ASP A 28 -0.65 7.39 0.28
CA ASP A 28 -0.99 8.34 -0.79
C ASP A 28 -2.13 7.83 -1.66
N ILE A 29 -2.19 6.53 -1.97
CA ILE A 29 -3.35 5.94 -2.66
C ILE A 29 -4.62 6.13 -1.81
N ARG A 30 -4.56 5.82 -0.52
CA ARG A 30 -5.69 6.02 0.41
C ARG A 30 -6.13 7.47 0.52
N LEU A 31 -5.21 8.41 0.36
CA LEU A 31 -5.51 9.84 0.39
C LEU A 31 -6.35 10.27 -0.82
N ILE A 32 -6.20 9.63 -1.98
CA ILE A 32 -7.06 9.85 -3.16
C ILE A 32 -8.50 9.47 -2.79
N PHE A 33 -8.71 8.25 -2.27
CA PHE A 33 -10.03 7.76 -1.83
C PHE A 33 -10.66 8.67 -0.77
N TYR A 34 -9.89 9.01 0.27
CA TYR A 34 -10.35 9.87 1.35
C TYR A 34 -10.77 11.25 0.84
N ASN A 35 -9.97 11.87 -0.04
CA ASN A 35 -10.33 13.14 -0.64
C ASN A 35 -11.60 13.00 -1.48
N CYS A 36 -11.70 11.97 -2.32
CA CYS A 36 -12.90 11.76 -3.13
C CYS A 36 -14.16 11.70 -2.27
N TYR A 37 -14.16 10.89 -1.20
CA TYR A 37 -15.31 10.75 -0.31
C TYR A 37 -15.60 11.98 0.56
N THR A 38 -14.59 12.82 0.80
CA THR A 38 -14.74 14.05 1.60
C THR A 38 -15.40 15.16 0.78
N TYR A 39 -15.11 15.26 -0.51
CA TYR A 39 -15.53 16.39 -1.34
C TYR A 39 -16.67 16.08 -2.31
N ASN A 40 -16.89 14.80 -2.66
CA ASN A 40 -17.93 14.40 -3.61
C ASN A 40 -19.16 13.80 -2.91
N ASP A 41 -20.34 14.05 -3.47
CA ASP A 41 -21.59 13.46 -3.00
C ASP A 41 -21.61 11.95 -3.30
N ARG A 42 -22.16 11.15 -2.38
CA ARG A 42 -22.29 9.69 -2.53
C ARG A 42 -23.09 9.24 -3.75
N LYS A 43 -23.95 10.11 -4.29
CA LYS A 43 -24.74 9.83 -5.51
C LYS A 43 -24.01 10.23 -6.79
N SER A 44 -22.85 10.87 -6.68
CA SER A 44 -22.08 11.28 -7.85
C SER A 44 -21.41 10.09 -8.51
N GLU A 45 -21.30 10.14 -9.83
CA GLU A 45 -20.61 9.10 -10.61
C GLU A 45 -19.16 8.93 -10.16
N VAL A 46 -18.46 10.03 -9.83
CA VAL A 46 -17.08 9.98 -9.35
C VAL A 46 -16.94 9.24 -8.02
N TYR A 47 -17.91 9.33 -7.12
CA TYR A 47 -17.91 8.58 -5.87
C TYR A 47 -18.02 7.07 -6.15
N ASN A 48 -18.93 6.67 -7.03
CA ASN A 48 -19.12 5.25 -7.37
C ASN A 48 -17.87 4.67 -8.07
N LEU A 49 -17.28 5.42 -8.99
CA LEU A 49 -16.04 5.02 -9.67
C LEU A 49 -14.87 4.87 -8.67
N GLU A 50 -14.82 5.71 -7.65
CA GLU A 50 -13.82 5.61 -6.59
C GLU A 50 -14.00 4.34 -5.74
N GLU A 51 -15.24 3.95 -5.42
CA GLU A 51 -15.51 2.69 -4.71
C GLU A 51 -15.05 1.47 -5.51
N GLU A 52 -15.26 1.47 -6.83
CA GLU A 52 -14.77 0.42 -7.72
C GLU A 52 -13.23 0.38 -7.76
N LEU A 53 -12.58 1.54 -7.86
CA LEU A 53 -11.14 1.67 -7.86
C LEU A 53 -10.52 1.18 -6.54
N GLU A 54 -11.09 1.59 -5.41
CA GLU A 54 -10.65 1.16 -4.08
C GLU A 54 -10.79 -0.36 -3.91
N SER A 55 -11.90 -0.94 -4.40
CA SER A 55 -12.12 -2.38 -4.38
C SER A 55 -11.04 -3.15 -5.16
N VAL A 56 -10.72 -2.70 -6.38
CA VAL A 56 -9.66 -3.30 -7.20
C VAL A 56 -8.29 -3.16 -6.53
N PHE A 57 -7.99 -1.97 -5.98
CA PHE A 57 -6.75 -1.74 -5.26
C PHE A 57 -6.61 -2.70 -4.07
N ASN A 58 -7.64 -2.82 -3.23
CA ASN A 58 -7.64 -3.68 -2.06
C ASN A 58 -7.38 -5.15 -2.40
N LYS A 59 -8.02 -5.65 -3.47
CA LYS A 59 -7.81 -7.01 -3.96
C LYS A 59 -6.35 -7.23 -4.36
N ILE A 60 -5.81 -6.35 -5.21
CA ILE A 60 -4.42 -6.46 -5.68
C ILE A 60 -3.43 -6.34 -4.52
N TRP A 61 -3.68 -5.41 -3.58
CA TRP A 61 -2.83 -5.17 -2.43
C TRP A 61 -2.76 -6.40 -1.51
N ALA A 62 -3.91 -7.02 -1.22
CA ALA A 62 -3.97 -8.23 -0.43
C ALA A 62 -3.27 -9.42 -1.12
N GLU A 63 -3.54 -9.64 -2.41
CA GLU A 63 -2.98 -10.76 -3.17
C GLU A 63 -1.47 -10.62 -3.36
N LYS A 64 -0.98 -9.43 -3.72
CA LYS A 64 0.42 -9.25 -4.15
C LYS A 64 1.32 -8.76 -3.03
N VAL A 65 0.86 -7.84 -2.20
CA VAL A 65 1.72 -7.17 -1.21
C VAL A 65 1.70 -7.93 0.11
N ILE A 66 0.53 -8.22 0.66
CA ILE A 66 0.43 -8.94 1.94
C ILE A 66 1.04 -10.33 1.82
N PHE A 67 0.78 -11.03 0.71
CA PHE A 67 1.39 -12.35 0.48
C PHE A 67 2.92 -12.27 0.46
N GLN A 68 3.50 -11.37 -0.35
CA GLN A 68 4.96 -11.25 -0.44
C GLN A 68 5.63 -10.80 0.86
N VAL A 69 5.02 -9.86 1.60
CA VAL A 69 5.52 -9.43 2.91
C VAL A 69 5.51 -10.60 3.89
N SER A 70 4.41 -11.37 3.94
CA SER A 70 4.29 -12.52 4.84
C SER A 70 5.32 -13.62 4.52
N GLN A 71 5.63 -13.88 3.25
CA GLN A 71 6.65 -14.84 2.86
C GLN A 71 8.06 -14.37 3.22
N LYS A 72 8.39 -13.09 3.00
CA LYS A 72 9.68 -12.51 3.39
C LYS A 72 9.89 -12.54 4.90
N GLU A 73 8.85 -12.24 5.69
CA GLU A 73 8.92 -12.30 7.16
C GLU A 73 9.05 -13.74 7.69
N LYS A 74 8.35 -14.71 7.09
CA LYS A 74 8.54 -16.13 7.42
C LYS A 74 9.96 -16.58 7.12
N LEU A 75 10.49 -16.23 5.94
CA LEU A 75 11.85 -16.59 5.56
C LEU A 75 12.90 -15.94 6.46
N LYS A 76 12.71 -14.69 6.90
CA LYS A 76 13.60 -14.04 7.86
C LYS A 76 13.60 -14.76 9.21
N ARG A 77 12.41 -15.10 9.74
CA ARG A 77 12.29 -15.84 11.01
C ARG A 77 12.97 -17.21 10.99
N VAL A 78 12.88 -17.95 9.89
CA VAL A 78 13.58 -19.25 9.76
C VAL A 78 15.09 -19.09 9.80
N ARG A 79 15.65 -18.04 9.15
CA ARG A 79 17.10 -17.77 9.23
C ARG A 79 17.54 -17.40 10.64
N ASP A 80 16.75 -16.60 11.34
CA ASP A 80 17.06 -16.17 12.70
C ASP A 80 17.02 -17.34 13.71
N THR A 81 16.27 -18.42 13.44
CA THR A 81 16.22 -19.61 14.30
C THR A 81 17.38 -20.59 14.10
N ASP A 82 17.92 -20.70 12.88
CA ASP A 82 19.01 -21.63 12.57
C ASP A 82 20.38 -21.15 13.10
N ASP A 83 20.57 -19.85 13.30
CA ASP A 83 21.84 -19.27 13.81
C ASP A 83 22.05 -19.47 15.32
N SER A 84 21.03 -19.94 16.06
CA SER A 84 21.13 -20.15 17.51
C SER A 84 21.68 -21.53 17.94
N SER A 85 22.00 -22.42 16.99
CA SER A 85 22.36 -23.82 17.29
C SER A 85 23.85 -24.19 17.10
N THR A 86 24.72 -23.27 16.69
CA THR A 86 26.15 -23.57 16.40
C THR A 86 27.14 -23.15 17.48
N GLY A 87 26.67 -22.76 18.67
CA GLY A 87 27.52 -22.12 19.69
C GLY A 87 27.65 -22.83 21.03
N LYS A 88 27.83 -24.16 21.10
CA LYS A 88 28.40 -24.84 22.30
C LYS A 88 29.21 -26.07 21.90
N LEU A 89 30.53 -25.89 21.79
CA LEU A 89 31.53 -26.93 22.07
C LEU A 89 31.75 -27.00 23.58
#